data_AF-A0AA39DF26-F1
#
_entry.id   AF-A0AA39DF26-F1
#
_cell.length_a   1.000
_cell.length_b   1.000
_cell.length_c   1.000
_cell.angle_alpha   90.00
_cell.angle_beta   90.00
_cell.angle_gamma   90.00
#
_symmetry.space_group_name_H-M   'P 1'
#
loop_
_entity.id
_entity.type
_entity.pdbx_description
1 polymer ?
#
loop_
_entity_poly.entity_id
_entity_poly.type
_entity_poly.pdbx_seq_one_letter_code
_entity_poly.pdbx_strand_id
1 'polypeptide(L)'
;MADVNQTTKEVLRSDPSTEARRGNPTTTDESLRIVISPLSQLITMRLEDDNFLMWKYQIENVVQGYGLEGFLFGTEQVPPKMVTDGTGILVPNPKFRDYQRQDHLLISWLLSSIRSAFLPQVVGCSSAFEVWNKIFQNFNSQSSTKVMFYKSQMQMLRKDGLTMRDYLTKMKNYCDLLVTADHKILDTDHILAIMQGLRDEYEFVIAVISSKKSSPCLQFVISTLIAHEGRIAHKISSNDLSVNYTSHGFQNRNQFGGNQMTRGSFVPNKGRGCGKAQGGINYAINLVILFIVASIGMIQISMGICLLMDLLLVF
;
A
#
# COMPACT_ATOMS: atom_id res chain seq x y z
N MET A 1 -59.26 29.29 87.50
CA MET A 1 -59.75 30.63 87.10
C MET A 1 -58.64 31.25 86.25
N ALA A 2 -58.59 31.01 84.95
CA ALA A 2 -59.52 31.40 83.87
C ALA A 2 -59.39 32.89 83.51
N ASP A 3 -58.72 33.13 82.37
CA ASP A 3 -59.04 34.07 81.29
C ASP A 3 -58.24 33.54 80.09
N VAL A 4 -58.79 32.93 79.04
CA VAL A 4 -59.88 33.31 78.11
C VAL A 4 -59.60 34.64 77.41
N ASN A 5 -59.03 34.55 76.21
CA ASN A 5 -59.66 35.19 75.06
C ASN A 5 -59.40 34.38 73.78
N GLN A 6 -60.49 33.78 73.33
CA GLN A 6 -60.74 33.10 72.07
C GLN A 6 -61.11 34.16 71.03
N THR A 7 -60.69 34.05 69.77
CA THR A 7 -61.57 34.26 68.58
C THR A 7 -60.95 33.65 67.33
N THR A 8 -61.35 32.41 67.10
CA THR A 8 -61.70 31.70 65.87
C THR A 8 -61.80 32.51 64.57
N LYS A 9 -61.24 31.96 63.48
CA LYS A 9 -61.97 31.68 62.22
C LYS A 9 -61.22 30.64 61.36
N GLU A 10 -61.84 29.46 61.25
CA GLU A 10 -61.54 28.41 60.27
C GLU A 10 -61.83 28.90 58.84
N VAL A 11 -61.01 28.50 57.85
CA VAL A 11 -61.47 27.90 56.58
C VAL A 11 -60.41 26.92 56.04
N LEU A 12 -60.69 25.64 56.28
CA LEU A 12 -60.52 24.45 55.44
C LEU A 12 -59.80 24.57 54.06
N ARG A 13 -58.65 23.89 53.88
CA ARG A 13 -58.48 22.67 53.02
C ARG A 13 -57.01 22.29 52.74
N SER A 14 -56.63 21.14 53.31
CA SER A 14 -55.77 20.06 52.74
C SER A 14 -54.38 20.37 52.15
N ASP A 15 -53.36 19.94 52.89
CA ASP A 15 -52.07 19.37 52.40
C ASP A 15 -52.29 18.18 51.41
N PRO A 16 -51.29 17.67 50.64
CA PRO A 16 -49.84 17.83 50.84
C PRO A 16 -48.98 18.06 49.58
N SER A 17 -47.70 18.31 49.85
CA SER A 17 -46.51 17.84 49.12
C SER A 17 -45.81 18.75 48.08
N THR A 18 -44.50 18.83 48.31
CA THR A 18 -43.39 18.95 47.35
C THR A 18 -42.88 20.35 47.00
N GLU A 19 -41.57 20.41 46.77
CA GLU A 19 -40.72 21.56 46.40
C GLU A 19 -40.38 22.61 47.46
N ALA A 20 -39.15 22.53 48.00
CA ALA A 20 -38.08 23.49 47.69
C ALA A 20 -36.93 23.42 48.72
N ARG A 21 -36.12 22.37 48.67
CA ARG A 21 -34.78 22.41 49.30
C ARG A 21 -33.81 23.01 48.28
N ARG A 22 -33.58 24.32 48.47
CA ARG A 22 -32.61 25.16 47.76
C ARG A 22 -31.22 24.48 47.75
N GLY A 23 -30.63 24.36 46.57
CA GLY A 23 -29.51 23.48 46.27
C GLY A 23 -28.13 23.94 46.75
N ASN A 24 -27.29 22.94 47.01
CA ASN A 24 -25.84 23.02 46.86
C ASN A 24 -25.48 22.29 45.56
N PRO A 25 -24.81 22.91 44.58
CA PRO A 25 -24.17 22.17 43.50
C PRO A 25 -22.74 21.86 43.95
N THR A 26 -22.50 20.66 44.44
CA THR A 26 -21.14 20.13 44.58
C THR A 26 -21.11 18.71 44.07
N THR A 27 -21.37 18.58 42.77
CA THR A 27 -21.14 17.36 42.01
C THR A 27 -20.73 17.78 40.61
N THR A 28 -19.52 18.32 40.51
CA THR A 28 -18.83 18.43 39.23
C THR A 28 -17.43 17.90 39.47
N ASP A 29 -17.02 16.98 38.60
CA ASP A 29 -15.72 16.30 38.56
C ASP A 29 -15.58 15.04 39.44
N GLU A 30 -16.56 14.13 39.31
CA GLU A 30 -16.25 12.71 39.33
C GLU A 30 -15.54 12.40 38.01
N SER A 31 -14.28 12.83 37.92
CA SER A 31 -13.40 12.60 36.78
C SER A 31 -13.48 11.12 36.45
N LEU A 32 -13.73 10.80 35.18
CA LEU A 32 -13.73 9.46 34.62
C LEU A 32 -12.38 8.78 34.95
N ARG A 33 -12.25 8.24 36.17
CA ARG A 33 -11.10 7.45 36.59
C ARG A 33 -11.25 6.13 35.87
N ILE A 34 -10.62 6.04 34.72
CA ILE A 34 -10.62 4.85 33.91
C ILE A 34 -9.92 3.75 34.72
N VAL A 35 -10.71 2.85 35.31
CA VAL A 35 -10.20 1.56 35.76
C VAL A 35 -9.67 0.86 34.51
N ILE A 36 -8.56 0.13 34.55
CA ILE A 36 -8.00 -0.56 33.36
C ILE A 36 -8.97 -1.62 32.81
N SER A 37 -9.86 -2.12 33.68
CA SER A 37 -10.77 -3.25 33.39
C SER A 37 -11.69 -3.04 32.16
N PRO A 38 -12.39 -1.90 31.97
CA PRO A 38 -13.25 -1.68 30.80
C PRO A 38 -12.43 -1.54 29.51
N LEU A 39 -11.25 -0.91 29.56
CA LEU A 39 -10.43 -0.70 28.36
C LEU A 39 -9.93 -2.03 27.76
N SER A 40 -9.57 -2.98 28.61
CA SER A 40 -9.10 -4.31 28.16
C SER A 40 -10.20 -5.14 27.48
N GLN A 41 -11.47 -4.88 27.77
CA GLN A 41 -12.62 -5.55 27.16
C GLN A 41 -13.01 -4.95 25.80
N LEU A 42 -12.57 -3.72 25.51
CA LEU A 42 -12.89 -3.01 24.27
C LEU A 42 -11.98 -3.37 23.10
N ILE A 43 -10.84 -4.00 23.39
CA ILE A 43 -9.95 -4.52 22.36
C ILE A 43 -10.22 -6.01 22.19
N THR A 44 -10.59 -6.41 20.99
CA THR A 44 -10.87 -7.82 20.68
C THR A 44 -9.65 -8.59 20.18
N MET A 45 -8.55 -7.89 19.84
CA MET A 45 -7.33 -8.49 19.30
C MET A 45 -6.05 -7.94 19.92
N ARG A 46 -5.06 -8.82 20.12
CA ARG A 46 -3.72 -8.39 20.50
C ARG A 46 -2.86 -8.12 19.26
N LEU A 47 -1.92 -7.19 19.37
CA LEU A 47 -0.99 -6.86 18.29
C LEU A 47 -0.13 -8.05 17.87
N GLU A 48 -0.13 -8.33 16.56
CA GLU A 48 0.60 -9.37 15.84
C GLU A 48 1.27 -8.77 14.59
N ASP A 49 2.13 -9.53 13.91
CA ASP A 49 2.95 -9.05 12.78
C ASP A 49 2.15 -8.61 11.54
N ASP A 50 0.90 -9.05 11.43
CA ASP A 50 0.02 -8.89 10.28
C ASP A 50 -1.26 -8.09 10.56
N ASN A 51 -1.58 -7.80 11.83
CA ASN A 51 -2.83 -7.15 12.22
C ASN A 51 -2.68 -5.71 12.71
N PHE A 52 -1.47 -5.13 12.56
CA PHE A 52 -1.14 -3.81 13.10
C PHE A 52 -2.15 -2.72 12.73
N LEU A 53 -2.63 -2.67 11.48
CA LEU A 53 -3.60 -1.65 11.05
C LEU A 53 -4.94 -1.76 11.78
N MET A 54 -5.46 -2.99 11.93
CA MET A 54 -6.71 -3.23 12.65
C MET A 54 -6.55 -2.97 14.15
N TRP A 55 -5.45 -3.43 14.73
CA TRP A 55 -5.12 -3.16 16.12
C TRP A 55 -4.99 -1.65 16.38
N LYS A 56 -4.23 -0.94 15.54
CA LYS A 56 -4.03 0.52 15.61
C LYS A 56 -5.37 1.23 15.57
N TYR A 57 -6.23 0.87 14.61
CA TYR A 57 -7.58 1.44 14.50
C TYR A 57 -8.41 1.22 15.77
N GLN A 58 -8.40 0.02 16.36
CA GLN A 58 -9.12 -0.22 17.63
C GLN A 58 -8.58 0.64 18.78
N ILE A 59 -7.25 0.73 18.93
CA ILE A 59 -6.63 1.56 19.97
C ILE A 59 -7.04 3.02 19.81
N GLU A 60 -6.89 3.58 18.60
CA GLU A 60 -7.21 4.99 18.34
C GLU A 60 -8.69 5.29 18.64
N ASN A 61 -9.61 4.40 18.25
CA ASN A 61 -11.05 4.59 18.51
C ASN A 61 -11.38 4.52 20.01
N VAL A 62 -10.77 3.60 20.76
CA VAL A 62 -10.98 3.53 22.21
C VAL A 62 -10.42 4.77 22.87
N VAL A 63 -9.18 5.15 22.57
CA VAL A 63 -8.53 6.33 23.15
C VAL A 63 -9.33 7.61 22.88
N GLN A 64 -9.80 7.79 21.64
CA GLN A 64 -10.62 8.93 21.26
C GLN A 64 -12.00 8.90 21.96
N GLY A 65 -12.59 7.72 22.12
CA GLY A 65 -13.86 7.56 22.85
C GLY A 65 -13.79 7.95 24.32
N TYR A 66 -12.60 7.88 24.93
CA TYR A 66 -12.36 8.28 26.33
C TYR A 66 -11.71 9.67 26.47
N GLY A 67 -11.45 10.39 25.37
CA GLY A 67 -10.79 11.71 25.42
C GLY A 67 -9.33 11.65 25.87
N LEU A 68 -8.63 10.55 25.60
CA LEU A 68 -7.24 10.32 26.02
C LEU A 68 -6.22 10.53 24.89
N GLU A 69 -6.66 10.99 23.72
CA GLU A 69 -5.82 11.18 22.54
C GLU A 69 -4.63 12.10 22.80
N GLY A 70 -4.79 13.04 23.74
CA GLY A 70 -3.72 13.93 24.19
C GLY A 70 -2.52 13.18 24.76
N PHE A 71 -2.75 12.11 25.51
CA PHE A 71 -1.69 11.27 26.08
C PHE A 71 -1.03 10.40 25.00
N LEU A 72 -1.81 9.90 24.04
CA LEU A 72 -1.32 9.00 23.00
C LEU A 72 -0.52 9.73 21.92
N PHE A 73 -0.94 10.93 21.54
CA PHE A 73 -0.30 11.75 20.50
C PHE A 73 0.62 12.84 21.05
N GLY A 74 0.74 12.94 22.38
CA GLY A 74 1.64 13.90 23.03
C GLY A 74 1.18 15.36 22.91
N THR A 75 -0.10 15.59 22.65
CA THR A 75 -0.69 16.94 22.59
C THR A 75 -1.19 17.42 23.96
N GLU A 76 -1.30 16.52 24.94
CA GLU A 76 -1.64 16.86 26.33
C GLU A 76 -0.48 17.59 27.00
N GLN A 77 -0.78 18.73 27.63
CA GLN A 77 0.24 19.54 28.30
C GLN A 77 0.57 18.93 29.67
N VAL A 78 1.86 18.62 29.89
CA VAL A 78 2.32 18.07 31.18
C VAL A 78 2.16 19.14 32.27
N PRO A 79 1.33 18.90 33.31
CA PRO A 79 1.17 19.88 34.37
C PRO A 79 2.48 20.09 35.16
N PRO A 80 2.75 21.28 35.70
CA PRO A 80 3.92 21.50 36.55
C PRO A 80 3.90 20.58 37.78
N LYS A 81 5.04 20.04 38.17
CA LYS A 81 5.16 19.14 39.35
C LYS A 81 4.78 19.81 40.66
N MET A 82 5.09 21.10 40.78
CA MET A 82 4.85 21.92 41.95
C MET A 82 4.07 23.16 41.53
N VAL A 83 3.19 23.63 42.39
CA VAL A 83 2.41 24.87 42.23
C VAL A 83 2.50 25.67 43.52
N THR A 84 2.42 26.99 43.40
CA THR A 84 2.36 27.86 44.58
C THR A 84 0.94 27.88 45.11
N ASP A 85 0.76 27.60 46.40
CA ASP A 85 -0.55 27.70 47.04
C ASP A 85 -0.95 29.17 47.32
N GLY A 86 -2.15 29.38 47.87
CA GLY A 86 -2.63 30.71 48.23
C GLY A 86 -1.79 31.44 49.30
N THR A 87 -0.83 30.74 49.93
CA THR A 87 0.07 31.28 50.95
C THR A 87 1.48 31.57 50.42
N GLY A 88 1.75 31.30 49.14
CA GLY A 88 3.07 31.54 48.54
C GLY A 88 4.04 30.36 48.67
N ILE A 89 3.61 29.21 49.19
CA ILE A 89 4.46 28.04 49.41
C ILE A 89 4.37 27.10 48.20
N LEU A 90 5.51 26.56 47.77
CA LEU A 90 5.60 25.52 46.73
C LEU A 90 5.05 24.19 47.29
N VAL A 91 3.93 23.74 46.74
CA VAL A 91 3.28 22.48 47.08
C VAL A 91 3.18 21.54 45.87
N PRO A 92 3.17 20.21 46.07
CA PRO A 92 2.95 19.26 44.97
C PRO A 92 1.63 19.49 44.25
N ASN A 93 1.67 19.49 42.92
CA ASN A 93 0.49 19.72 42.10
C ASN A 93 -0.38 18.45 42.01
N PRO A 94 -1.63 18.46 42.51
CA PRO A 94 -2.51 17.30 42.37
C PRO A 94 -2.78 16.94 40.91
N LYS A 95 -2.82 17.93 39.99
CA LYS A 95 -3.04 17.71 38.55
C LYS A 95 -1.89 16.93 37.91
N PHE A 96 -0.65 17.17 38.34
CA PHE A 96 0.50 16.40 37.84
C PHE A 96 0.39 14.92 38.26
N ARG A 97 -0.02 14.66 39.50
CA ARG A 97 -0.22 13.30 39.99
C ARG A 97 -1.35 12.59 39.24
N ASP A 98 -2.44 13.28 38.94
CA ASP A 98 -3.56 12.70 38.20
C ASP A 98 -3.19 12.46 36.72
N TYR A 99 -2.46 13.37 36.09
CA TYR A 99 -1.84 13.17 34.77
C TYR A 99 -0.94 11.92 34.75
N GLN A 100 0.01 11.81 35.68
CA GLN A 100 0.92 10.65 35.74
C GLN A 100 0.16 9.34 35.96
N ARG A 101 -0.87 9.36 36.81
CA ARG A 101 -1.71 8.17 37.01
C ARG A 101 -2.37 7.77 35.70
N GLN A 102 -2.98 8.73 34.99
CA GLN A 102 -3.68 8.46 33.75
C GLN A 102 -2.73 7.91 32.66
N ASP A 103 -1.55 8.52 32.52
CA ASP A 103 -0.53 8.08 31.57
C ASP A 103 -0.04 6.65 31.88
N HIS A 104 0.26 6.35 33.15
CA HIS A 104 0.69 4.99 33.54
C HIS A 104 -0.41 3.93 33.36
N LEU A 105 -1.68 4.29 33.58
CA LEU A 105 -2.82 3.39 33.30
C LEU A 105 -2.91 3.10 31.79
N LEU A 106 -2.70 4.13 30.96
CA LEU A 106 -2.68 3.98 29.50
C LEU A 106 -1.51 3.13 29.02
N ILE A 107 -0.31 3.31 29.60
CA ILE A 107 0.85 2.42 29.36
C ILE A 107 0.48 0.98 29.70
N SER A 108 -0.04 0.73 30.92
CA SER A 108 -0.41 -0.63 31.35
C SER A 108 -1.43 -1.27 30.42
N TRP A 109 -2.39 -0.49 29.91
CA TRP A 109 -3.37 -0.96 28.94
C TRP A 109 -2.74 -1.27 27.57
N LEU A 110 -1.90 -0.37 27.03
CA LEU A 110 -1.16 -0.61 25.78
C LEU A 110 -0.28 -1.86 25.87
N LEU A 111 0.41 -2.06 26.99
CA LEU A 111 1.23 -3.25 27.20
C LEU A 111 0.38 -4.54 27.28
N SER A 112 -0.86 -4.45 27.79
CA SER A 112 -1.78 -5.58 27.83
C SER A 112 -2.38 -5.95 26.46
N SER A 113 -2.39 -4.99 25.53
CA SER A 113 -2.94 -5.14 24.18
C SER A 113 -1.92 -5.62 23.15
N ILE A 114 -0.66 -5.77 23.52
CA ILE A 114 0.40 -6.31 22.65
C ILE A 114 0.83 -7.72 23.05
N ARG A 115 1.30 -8.51 22.08
CA ARG A 115 1.89 -9.82 22.36
C ARG A 115 3.24 -9.68 23.08
N SER A 116 3.59 -10.68 23.88
CA SER A 116 4.84 -10.70 24.64
C SER A 116 6.10 -10.60 23.78
N ALA A 117 6.03 -11.01 22.50
CA ALA A 117 7.12 -10.87 21.54
C ALA A 117 7.52 -9.40 21.27
N PHE A 118 6.59 -8.46 21.43
CA PHE A 118 6.85 -7.03 21.18
C PHE A 118 7.19 -6.25 22.46
N LEU A 119 6.95 -6.81 23.65
CA LEU A 119 7.25 -6.15 24.93
C LEU A 119 8.72 -5.70 25.06
N PRO A 120 9.74 -6.47 24.64
CA PRO A 120 11.14 -6.03 24.74
C PRO A 120 11.45 -4.73 24.00
N GLN A 121 10.68 -4.40 22.96
CA GLN A 121 10.92 -3.21 22.13
C GLN A 121 10.49 -1.91 22.79
N VAL A 122 9.58 -1.99 23.77
CA VAL A 122 8.99 -0.85 24.48
C VAL A 122 9.53 -0.71 25.92
N VAL A 123 10.50 -1.55 26.31
CA VAL A 123 11.17 -1.44 27.60
C VAL A 123 11.94 -0.13 27.66
N GLY A 124 11.74 0.63 28.74
CA GLY A 124 12.39 1.93 28.95
C GLY A 124 11.57 3.14 28.50
N CYS A 125 10.44 2.93 27.82
CA CYS A 125 9.49 4.00 27.54
C CYS A 125 8.86 4.49 28.86
N SER A 126 8.85 5.81 29.06
CA SER A 126 8.39 6.48 30.28
C SER A 126 7.04 7.15 30.14
N SER A 127 6.46 7.17 28.94
CA SER A 127 5.13 7.73 28.66
C SER A 127 4.33 6.87 27.69
N ALA A 128 3.00 6.99 27.70
CA ALA A 128 2.15 6.28 26.74
C ALA A 128 2.46 6.71 25.29
N PHE A 129 2.77 7.99 25.09
CA PHE A 129 3.24 8.54 23.81
C PHE A 129 4.50 7.84 23.29
N GLU A 130 5.50 7.62 24.15
CA GLU A 130 6.73 6.92 23.76
C GLU A 130 6.45 5.46 23.38
N VAL A 131 5.64 4.75 24.16
CA VAL A 131 5.23 3.37 23.87
C VAL A 131 4.53 3.30 22.51
N TRP A 132 3.54 4.17 22.31
CA TRP A 132 2.77 4.26 21.06
C TRP A 132 3.68 4.52 19.85
N ASN A 133 4.54 5.54 19.94
CA ASN A 133 5.45 5.88 18.85
C ASN A 133 6.46 4.78 18.55
N LYS A 134 6.97 4.10 19.56
CA LYS A 134 7.94 3.02 19.37
C LYS A 134 7.32 1.86 18.60
N ILE A 135 6.10 1.47 18.96
CA ILE A 135 5.32 0.46 18.24
C ILE A 135 5.05 0.94 16.81
N PHE A 136 4.55 2.16 16.66
CA PHE A 136 4.23 2.76 15.36
C PHE A 136 5.44 2.78 14.42
N GLN A 137 6.60 3.22 14.91
CA GLN A 137 7.85 3.24 14.13
C GLN A 137 8.30 1.85 13.72
N ASN A 138 8.27 0.87 14.64
CA ASN A 138 8.65 -0.49 14.32
C ASN A 138 7.76 -1.06 13.20
N PHE A 139 6.44 -0.96 13.34
CA PHE A 139 5.53 -1.50 12.33
C PHE A 139 5.51 -0.71 11.02
N ASN A 140 5.72 0.60 11.04
CA ASN A 140 5.92 1.37 9.81
C ASN A 140 7.21 0.98 9.10
N SER A 141 8.29 0.75 9.84
CA SER A 141 9.56 0.31 9.24
C SER A 141 9.40 -1.07 8.59
N GLN A 142 8.76 -2.02 9.29
CA GLN A 142 8.48 -3.35 8.76
C GLN A 142 7.51 -3.30 7.57
N SER A 143 6.45 -2.49 7.64
CA SER A 143 5.51 -2.31 6.53
C SER A 143 6.22 -1.72 5.31
N SER A 144 7.05 -0.70 5.50
CA SER A 144 7.86 -0.11 4.43
C SER A 144 8.82 -1.12 3.79
N THR A 145 9.50 -1.94 4.59
CA THR A 145 10.34 -3.03 4.08
C THR A 145 9.53 -4.08 3.31
N LYS A 146 8.37 -4.49 3.83
CA LYS A 146 7.46 -5.44 3.14
C LYS A 146 6.98 -4.85 1.80
N VAL A 147 6.60 -3.57 1.77
CA VAL A 147 6.19 -2.85 0.55
C VAL A 147 7.32 -2.82 -0.47
N MET A 148 8.54 -2.44 -0.04
CA MET A 148 9.71 -2.41 -0.92
C MET A 148 10.04 -3.81 -1.47
N PHE A 149 9.99 -4.83 -0.60
CA PHE A 149 10.19 -6.22 -0.98
C PHE A 149 9.17 -6.68 -2.02
N TYR A 150 7.87 -6.50 -1.77
CA TYR A 150 6.83 -6.91 -2.71
C TYR A 150 6.89 -6.14 -4.03
N LYS A 151 7.21 -4.84 -4.01
CA LYS A 151 7.43 -4.06 -5.24
C LYS A 151 8.62 -4.59 -6.05
N SER A 152 9.72 -4.89 -5.38
CA SER A 152 10.90 -5.47 -6.03
C SER A 152 10.59 -6.84 -6.62
N GLN A 153 9.92 -7.72 -5.87
CA GLN A 153 9.48 -9.03 -6.36
C GLN A 153 8.53 -8.92 -7.54
N MET A 154 7.61 -7.94 -7.53
CA MET A 154 6.69 -7.67 -8.64
C MET A 154 7.43 -7.25 -9.92
N GLN A 155 8.43 -6.37 -9.82
CA GLN A 155 9.23 -5.90 -10.97
C GLN A 155 10.21 -6.96 -11.49
N MET A 156 10.73 -7.80 -10.60
CA MET A 156 11.65 -8.90 -10.94
C MET A 156 10.91 -10.15 -11.43
N LEU A 157 9.59 -10.25 -11.22
CA LEU A 157 8.81 -11.39 -11.68
C LEU A 157 8.94 -11.51 -13.20
N ARG A 158 9.31 -12.71 -13.64
CA ARG A 158 9.34 -13.08 -15.05
C ARG A 158 8.31 -14.18 -15.28
N LYS A 159 7.72 -14.21 -16.47
CA LYS A 159 6.84 -15.30 -16.88
C LYS A 159 7.59 -16.64 -16.93
N ASP A 160 8.89 -16.63 -17.27
CA ASP A 160 9.78 -17.78 -17.49
C ASP A 160 9.28 -19.16 -17.01
N GLY A 161 8.81 -19.97 -17.95
CA GLY A 161 8.33 -21.34 -17.70
C GLY A 161 6.93 -21.46 -17.10
N LEU A 162 6.32 -20.36 -16.63
CA LEU A 162 4.94 -20.31 -16.15
C LEU A 162 3.96 -20.15 -17.32
N THR A 163 2.74 -20.66 -17.10
CA THR A 163 1.60 -20.29 -17.94
C THR A 163 1.26 -18.81 -17.72
N MET A 164 0.63 -18.15 -18.70
CA MET A 164 0.22 -16.75 -18.56
C MET A 164 -0.73 -16.57 -17.38
N ARG A 165 -1.61 -17.55 -17.13
CA ARG A 165 -2.53 -17.53 -16.00
C ARG A 165 -1.78 -17.53 -14.67
N ASP A 166 -0.82 -18.44 -14.50
CA ASP A 166 -0.06 -18.56 -13.25
C ASP A 166 0.79 -17.31 -13.00
N TYR A 167 1.38 -16.76 -14.06
CA TYR A 167 2.12 -15.49 -14.00
C TYR A 167 1.24 -14.33 -13.52
N LEU A 168 0.06 -14.16 -14.14
CA LEU A 168 -0.88 -13.09 -13.77
C LEU A 168 -1.45 -13.27 -12.35
N THR A 169 -1.70 -14.52 -11.93
CA THR A 169 -2.12 -14.81 -10.55
C THR A 169 -1.02 -14.44 -9.55
N LYS A 170 0.25 -14.78 -9.82
CA LYS A 170 1.36 -14.36 -8.96
C LYS A 170 1.49 -12.84 -8.90
N MET A 171 1.34 -12.15 -10.02
CA MET A 171 1.38 -10.70 -10.06
C MET A 171 0.27 -10.08 -9.21
N LYS A 172 -0.96 -10.59 -9.36
CA LYS A 172 -2.11 -10.17 -8.56
C LYS A 172 -1.87 -10.42 -7.06
N ASN A 173 -1.29 -11.56 -6.69
CA ASN A 173 -1.01 -11.86 -5.28
C ASN A 173 -0.05 -10.82 -4.66
N TYR A 174 0.96 -10.34 -5.39
CA TYR A 174 1.82 -9.25 -4.90
C TYR A 174 1.06 -7.93 -4.76
N CYS A 175 0.13 -7.62 -5.68
CA CYS A 175 -0.74 -6.46 -5.54
C CYS A 175 -1.65 -6.57 -4.31
N ASP A 176 -2.25 -7.74 -4.08
CA ASP A 176 -3.13 -7.98 -2.93
C ASP A 176 -2.33 -7.84 -1.62
N LEU A 177 -1.11 -8.37 -1.54
CA LEU A 177 -0.19 -8.20 -0.39
C LEU A 177 0.20 -6.73 -0.16
N LEU A 178 0.37 -5.95 -1.23
CA LEU A 178 0.65 -4.52 -1.14
C LEU A 178 -0.56 -3.74 -0.62
N VAL A 179 -1.78 -4.11 -1.05
CA VAL A 179 -3.03 -3.54 -0.52
C VAL A 179 -3.19 -3.86 0.97
N THR A 180 -2.82 -5.06 1.43
CA THR A 180 -2.83 -5.41 2.86
C THR A 180 -1.86 -4.56 3.69
N ALA A 181 -0.75 -4.11 3.09
CA ALA A 181 0.20 -3.20 3.72
C ALA A 181 -0.18 -1.70 3.62
N ASP A 182 -1.44 -1.41 3.25
CA ASP A 182 -1.97 -0.07 2.97
C ASP A 182 -1.25 0.67 1.82
N HIS A 183 -0.68 -0.07 0.88
CA HIS A 183 -0.01 0.47 -0.30
C HIS A 183 -0.76 0.11 -1.58
N LYS A 184 -1.61 1.02 -2.05
CA LYS A 184 -2.33 0.85 -3.34
C LYS A 184 -1.39 1.08 -4.52
N ILE A 185 -1.46 0.19 -5.51
CA ILE A 185 -0.73 0.30 -6.78
C ILE A 185 -1.69 0.85 -7.84
N LEU A 186 -1.21 1.77 -8.67
CA LEU A 186 -1.98 2.26 -9.81
C LEU A 186 -2.08 1.17 -10.88
N ASP A 187 -3.23 1.07 -11.55
CA ASP A 187 -3.42 0.12 -12.66
C ASP A 187 -2.33 0.27 -13.74
N THR A 188 -1.87 1.50 -13.99
CA THR A 188 -0.77 1.78 -14.93
C THR A 188 0.54 1.13 -14.50
N ASP A 189 0.90 1.21 -13.21
CA ASP A 189 2.13 0.61 -12.68
C ASP A 189 2.05 -0.92 -12.69
N HIS A 190 0.86 -1.46 -12.39
CA HIS A 190 0.61 -2.89 -12.46
C HIS A 190 0.73 -3.42 -13.91
N ILE A 191 0.14 -2.72 -14.88
CA ILE A 191 0.25 -3.07 -16.31
C ILE A 191 1.71 -3.02 -16.77
N LEU A 192 2.44 -1.98 -16.37
CA LEU A 192 3.85 -1.82 -16.71
C LEU A 192 4.70 -2.95 -16.11
N ALA A 193 4.46 -3.32 -14.85
CA ALA A 193 5.12 -4.47 -14.22
C ALA A 193 4.81 -5.78 -14.98
N ILE A 194 3.54 -5.99 -15.38
CA ILE A 194 3.15 -7.16 -16.17
C ILE A 194 3.93 -7.21 -17.48
N MET A 195 4.02 -6.10 -18.20
CA MET A 195 4.73 -6.02 -19.49
C MET A 195 6.24 -6.25 -19.36
N GLN A 196 6.87 -5.72 -18.31
CA GLN A 196 8.31 -5.89 -18.06
C GLN A 196 8.71 -7.34 -17.78
N GLY A 197 7.79 -8.16 -17.26
CA GLY A 197 8.05 -9.56 -16.98
C GLY A 197 7.86 -10.51 -18.17
N LEU A 198 7.48 -10.00 -19.34
CA LEU A 198 7.26 -10.78 -20.55
C LEU A 198 8.52 -10.84 -21.42
N ARG A 199 8.69 -11.96 -22.13
CA ARG A 199 9.79 -12.17 -23.09
C ARG A 199 9.46 -11.59 -24.47
N ASP A 200 10.46 -11.53 -25.34
CA ASP A 200 10.40 -11.01 -26.72
C ASP A 200 9.25 -11.63 -27.55
N GLU A 201 8.84 -12.87 -27.24
CA GLU A 201 7.70 -13.52 -27.89
C GLU A 201 6.38 -12.74 -27.72
N TYR A 202 6.28 -11.84 -26.74
CA TYR A 202 5.13 -10.97 -26.50
C TYR A 202 5.31 -9.52 -27.01
N GLU A 203 6.45 -9.17 -27.61
CA GLU A 203 6.79 -7.79 -28.01
C GLU A 203 5.71 -7.17 -28.93
N PHE A 204 5.22 -7.94 -29.91
CA PHE A 204 4.15 -7.49 -30.80
C PHE A 204 2.86 -7.13 -30.03
N VAL A 205 2.47 -7.94 -29.05
CA VAL A 205 1.26 -7.68 -28.25
C VAL A 205 1.46 -6.50 -27.32
N ILE A 206 2.64 -6.36 -26.74
CA ILE A 206 3.01 -5.18 -25.94
C ILE A 206 2.87 -3.91 -26.80
N ALA A 207 3.40 -3.91 -28.03
CA ALA A 207 3.26 -2.77 -28.95
C ALA A 207 1.80 -2.45 -29.31
N VAL A 208 0.97 -3.47 -29.54
CA VAL A 208 -0.48 -3.28 -29.79
C VAL A 208 -1.19 -2.68 -28.58
N ILE A 209 -0.82 -3.09 -27.36
CA ILE A 209 -1.42 -2.53 -26.14
C ILE A 209 -0.94 -1.09 -25.92
N SER A 210 0.36 -0.81 -26.11
CA SER A 210 0.97 0.51 -25.91
C SER A 210 0.57 1.55 -26.96
N SER A 211 0.19 1.12 -28.18
CA SER A 211 -0.27 2.03 -29.24
C SER A 211 -1.72 2.51 -29.07
N LYS A 212 -2.46 1.95 -28.10
CA LYS A 212 -3.81 2.43 -27.80
C LYS A 212 -3.76 3.81 -27.13
N LYS A 213 -4.50 4.75 -27.71
CA LYS A 213 -4.59 6.14 -27.25
C LYS A 213 -5.24 6.31 -25.87
N SER A 214 -6.08 5.36 -25.45
CA SER A 214 -6.66 5.32 -24.10
C SER A 214 -5.81 4.43 -23.19
N SER A 215 -5.59 4.86 -21.95
CA SER A 215 -4.93 4.03 -20.93
C SER A 215 -5.58 2.64 -20.92
N PRO A 216 -4.82 1.57 -21.19
CA PRO A 216 -5.40 0.24 -21.32
C PRO A 216 -5.94 -0.19 -19.96
N CYS A 217 -7.16 -0.73 -19.92
CA CYS A 217 -7.68 -1.29 -18.67
C CYS A 217 -6.97 -2.62 -18.37
N LEU A 218 -6.72 -2.90 -17.09
CA LEU A 218 -6.03 -4.11 -16.65
C LEU A 218 -6.70 -5.40 -17.19
N GLN A 219 -8.03 -5.43 -17.20
CA GLN A 219 -8.82 -6.55 -17.74
C GLN A 219 -8.59 -6.78 -19.24
N PHE A 220 -8.48 -5.70 -20.02
CA PHE A 220 -8.17 -5.80 -21.45
C PHE A 220 -6.75 -6.37 -21.68
N VAL A 221 -5.78 -5.95 -20.86
CA VAL A 221 -4.41 -6.48 -20.93
C VAL A 221 -4.37 -7.97 -20.61
N ILE A 222 -4.97 -8.37 -19.49
CA ILE A 222 -5.05 -9.77 -19.04
C ILE A 222 -5.65 -10.66 -20.12
N SER A 223 -6.82 -10.28 -20.64
CA SER A 223 -7.52 -11.07 -21.68
C SER A 223 -6.72 -11.17 -22.98
N THR A 224 -6.08 -10.07 -23.40
CA THR A 224 -5.26 -10.06 -24.63
C THR A 224 -4.03 -10.94 -24.50
N LEU A 225 -3.37 -10.93 -23.34
CA LEU A 225 -2.19 -11.76 -23.06
C LEU A 225 -2.52 -13.25 -23.02
N ILE A 226 -3.63 -13.64 -22.39
CA ILE A 226 -4.12 -15.03 -22.38
C ILE A 226 -4.46 -15.50 -23.79
N ALA A 227 -5.19 -14.68 -24.56
CA ALA A 227 -5.53 -15.00 -25.95
C ALA A 227 -4.28 -15.10 -26.85
N HIS A 228 -3.20 -14.39 -26.52
CA HIS A 228 -1.94 -14.49 -27.24
C HIS A 228 -1.19 -15.79 -26.93
N GLU A 229 -1.15 -16.22 -25.67
CA GLU A 229 -0.52 -17.49 -25.29
C GLU A 229 -1.16 -18.67 -26.04
N GLY A 230 -2.49 -18.70 -26.16
CA GLY A 230 -3.19 -19.71 -26.96
C GLY A 230 -2.77 -19.70 -28.44
N ARG A 231 -2.57 -18.52 -29.04
CA ARG A 231 -2.10 -18.39 -30.43
C ARG A 231 -0.66 -18.85 -30.63
N ILE A 232 0.23 -18.59 -29.67
CA ILE A 232 1.61 -19.10 -29.70
C ILE A 232 1.59 -20.64 -29.62
N ALA A 233 0.82 -21.21 -28.69
CA ALA A 233 0.71 -22.66 -28.53
C ALA A 233 0.22 -23.37 -29.80
N HIS A 234 -0.78 -22.80 -30.49
CA HIS A 234 -1.25 -23.32 -31.77
C HIS A 234 -0.20 -23.23 -32.88
N LYS A 235 0.54 -22.12 -32.99
CA LYS A 235 1.61 -21.98 -33.99
C LYS A 235 2.72 -23.02 -33.81
N ILE A 236 3.11 -23.30 -32.57
CA ILE A 236 4.12 -24.33 -32.26
C ILE A 236 3.61 -25.71 -32.70
N SER A 237 2.36 -26.06 -32.37
CA SER A 237 1.75 -27.34 -32.78
C SER A 237 1.57 -27.49 -34.29
N SER A 238 1.23 -26.42 -35.02
CA SER A 238 1.10 -26.45 -36.48
C SER A 238 2.44 -26.60 -37.21
N ASN A 239 3.54 -26.07 -36.65
CA ASN A 239 4.86 -26.16 -37.28
C ASN A 239 5.44 -27.58 -37.21
N ASP A 240 5.20 -28.30 -36.10
CA ASP A 240 5.63 -29.71 -35.94
C ASP A 240 4.91 -30.66 -36.90
N LEU A 241 3.71 -30.30 -37.35
CA LEU A 241 2.94 -31.07 -38.35
C LEU A 241 3.42 -30.82 -39.79
N SER A 242 4.30 -29.85 -40.05
CA SER A 242 4.71 -29.46 -41.41
C SER A 242 6.04 -30.05 -41.90
N VAL A 243 6.76 -30.83 -41.08
CA VAL A 243 8.12 -31.33 -41.41
C VAL A 243 8.11 -32.63 -42.25
N ASN A 244 6.95 -33.18 -42.63
CA ASN A 244 6.86 -34.45 -43.36
C ASN A 244 6.16 -34.38 -44.73
N TYR A 245 6.61 -33.47 -45.59
CA TYR A 245 6.42 -33.62 -47.05
C TYR A 245 7.75 -33.49 -47.78
N THR A 246 8.60 -34.51 -47.65
CA THR A 246 9.66 -34.77 -48.64
C THR A 246 9.00 -35.28 -49.92
N SER A 247 9.04 -34.43 -50.95
CA SER A 247 8.74 -34.81 -52.32
C SER A 247 9.57 -36.04 -52.72
N HIS A 248 8.89 -37.10 -53.16
CA HIS A 248 9.53 -38.20 -53.89
C HIS A 248 10.03 -37.69 -55.24
N GLY A 249 11.19 -37.04 -55.25
CA GLY A 249 12.02 -36.84 -56.42
C GLY A 249 13.09 -37.92 -56.47
N PHE A 250 12.83 -39.04 -57.13
CA PHE A 250 13.88 -40.01 -57.46
C PHE A 250 14.70 -39.45 -58.63
N GLN A 251 15.89 -38.93 -58.30
CA GLN A 251 17.02 -38.82 -59.23
C GLN A 251 18.19 -39.62 -58.69
N ASN A 252 18.61 -40.64 -59.43
CA ASN A 252 20.02 -40.97 -59.67
C ASN A 252 20.06 -42.16 -60.65
N ARG A 253 21.04 -42.37 -61.53
CA ARG A 253 22.03 -41.56 -62.25
C ARG A 253 22.93 -42.59 -62.95
N ASN A 254 23.17 -42.35 -64.25
CA ASN A 254 24.28 -42.82 -65.09
C ASN A 254 24.46 -44.33 -65.37
N GLN A 255 24.45 -44.69 -66.65
CA GLN A 255 25.69 -44.69 -67.47
C GLN A 255 25.46 -44.86 -68.99
N PHE A 256 26.14 -43.97 -69.73
CA PHE A 256 26.68 -44.04 -71.11
C PHE A 256 25.82 -44.29 -72.36
N GLY A 257 25.94 -43.34 -73.31
CA GLY A 257 26.01 -43.68 -74.75
C GLY A 257 25.35 -42.73 -75.76
N GLY A 258 26.03 -41.62 -76.09
CA GLY A 258 26.23 -41.15 -77.49
C GLY A 258 25.08 -40.62 -78.36
N ASN A 259 25.31 -39.40 -78.89
CA ASN A 259 24.73 -38.77 -80.10
C ASN A 259 23.23 -38.40 -80.07
N GLN A 260 22.76 -37.25 -80.56
CA GLN A 260 23.26 -36.34 -81.59
C GLN A 260 22.63 -34.94 -81.40
N MET A 261 23.33 -33.93 -81.92
CA MET A 261 23.03 -32.50 -81.87
C MET A 261 21.63 -32.10 -82.38
N THR A 262 21.02 -31.14 -81.67
CA THR A 262 20.14 -30.12 -82.26
C THR A 262 20.60 -28.76 -81.73
N ARG A 263 20.91 -27.81 -82.62
CA ARG A 263 21.15 -26.41 -82.25
C ARG A 263 19.98 -25.58 -82.77
N GLY A 264 19.19 -25.07 -81.84
CA GLY A 264 18.01 -24.25 -82.08
C GLY A 264 18.33 -22.82 -82.47
N SER A 265 17.30 -22.22 -83.05
CA SER A 265 17.16 -20.81 -83.41
C SER A 265 16.31 -20.09 -82.36
N PHE A 266 16.56 -18.78 -82.26
CA PHE A 266 15.64 -17.68 -81.89
C PHE A 266 15.12 -17.50 -80.44
N VAL A 267 15.38 -16.28 -79.97
CA VAL A 267 14.94 -15.54 -78.75
C VAL A 267 13.55 -14.89 -79.01
N PRO A 268 12.99 -13.92 -78.22
CA PRO A 268 13.01 -13.58 -76.78
C PRO A 268 11.60 -13.18 -76.20
N ASN A 269 11.47 -13.00 -74.88
CA ASN A 269 10.72 -11.94 -74.14
C ASN A 269 10.48 -12.41 -72.68
N LYS A 270 10.28 -11.63 -71.60
CA LYS A 270 10.20 -10.21 -71.19
C LYS A 270 9.04 -10.12 -70.17
N GLY A 271 9.31 -9.57 -68.99
CA GLY A 271 8.30 -9.12 -68.00
C GLY A 271 8.67 -9.54 -66.58
N ARG A 272 9.22 -8.65 -65.71
CA ARG A 272 8.64 -7.52 -64.93
C ARG A 272 8.08 -7.94 -63.56
N GLY A 273 8.62 -7.31 -62.50
CA GLY A 273 8.02 -7.19 -61.15
C GLY A 273 9.04 -7.42 -60.02
N CYS A 274 9.80 -6.41 -59.57
CA CYS A 274 9.56 -5.55 -58.38
C CYS A 274 9.76 -6.31 -57.04
N GLY A 275 10.64 -5.97 -56.09
CA GLY A 275 11.54 -4.84 -55.89
C GLY A 275 12.47 -5.11 -54.67
N LYS A 276 13.63 -4.42 -54.65
CA LYS A 276 14.61 -4.37 -53.56
C LYS A 276 14.08 -3.60 -52.35
N ALA A 277 14.58 -3.91 -51.15
CA ALA A 277 15.24 -2.92 -50.28
C ALA A 277 15.84 -3.56 -49.02
N GLN A 278 17.16 -3.74 -49.05
CA GLN A 278 18.00 -3.62 -47.86
C GLN A 278 18.09 -2.13 -47.50
N GLY A 279 17.74 -1.79 -46.27
CA GLY A 279 17.89 -0.47 -45.64
C GLY A 279 17.42 -0.63 -44.20
N GLY A 280 18.27 -1.01 -43.25
CA GLY A 280 19.51 -0.32 -42.93
C GLY A 280 19.24 0.62 -41.76
N ILE A 281 19.13 0.04 -40.56
CA ILE A 281 19.94 0.32 -39.36
C ILE A 281 19.91 1.76 -38.76
N ASN A 282 19.43 2.78 -39.49
CA ASN A 282 19.45 4.17 -39.06
C ASN A 282 18.27 4.57 -38.16
N TYR A 283 17.18 3.82 -38.12
CA TYR A 283 16.05 4.12 -37.23
C TYR A 283 16.24 3.55 -35.82
N ALA A 284 16.89 2.39 -35.70
CA ALA A 284 17.19 1.78 -34.40
C ALA A 284 18.29 2.56 -33.65
N ILE A 285 19.30 3.07 -34.36
CA ILE A 285 20.38 3.88 -33.77
C ILE A 285 19.86 5.27 -33.36
N ASN A 286 18.99 5.91 -34.15
CA ASN A 286 18.43 7.22 -33.80
C ASN A 286 17.40 7.18 -32.65
N LEU A 287 16.61 6.10 -32.48
CA LEU A 287 15.71 5.97 -31.32
C LEU A 287 16.47 5.69 -30.02
N VAL A 288 17.55 4.91 -30.08
CA VAL A 288 18.39 4.63 -28.90
C VAL A 288 19.19 5.88 -28.48
N ILE A 289 19.68 6.68 -29.43
CA ILE A 289 20.29 8.00 -29.14
C ILE A 289 19.26 8.95 -28.51
N LEU A 290 17.98 8.93 -28.94
CA LEU A 290 16.92 9.74 -28.31
C LEU A 290 16.63 9.33 -26.86
N PHE A 291 16.64 8.03 -26.55
CA PHE A 291 16.42 7.53 -25.19
C PHE A 291 17.62 7.77 -24.27
N ILE A 292 18.85 7.72 -24.79
CA ILE A 292 20.06 7.97 -24.01
C ILE A 292 20.23 9.49 -23.75
N VAL A 293 19.97 10.35 -24.73
CA VAL A 293 20.04 11.82 -24.54
C VAL A 293 18.92 12.32 -23.59
N ALA A 294 17.72 11.74 -23.65
CA ALA A 294 16.64 12.05 -22.69
C ALA A 294 16.99 11.59 -21.25
N SER A 295 17.71 10.47 -21.12
CA SER A 295 18.15 9.97 -19.82
C SER A 295 19.29 10.82 -19.22
N ILE A 296 20.24 11.30 -20.04
CA ILE A 296 21.32 12.19 -19.57
C ILE A 296 20.77 13.57 -19.18
N GLY A 297 19.77 14.08 -19.90
CA GLY A 297 19.09 15.35 -19.56
C GLY A 297 18.32 15.29 -18.24
N MET A 298 17.62 14.18 -17.97
CA MET A 298 16.91 13.98 -16.69
C MET A 298 17.88 13.86 -15.50
N ILE A 299 19.07 13.28 -15.70
CA ILE A 299 20.09 13.16 -14.65
C ILE A 299 20.75 14.52 -14.35
N GLN A 300 21.02 15.35 -15.36
CA GLN A 300 21.56 16.71 -15.15
C GLN A 300 20.55 17.64 -14.45
N ILE A 301 19.25 17.50 -14.73
CA ILE A 301 18.18 18.24 -14.02
C ILE A 301 18.08 17.77 -12.57
N SER A 302 18.18 16.46 -12.33
CA SER A 302 18.16 15.91 -10.95
C SER A 302 19.40 16.35 -10.14
N MET A 303 20.58 16.40 -10.75
CA MET A 303 21.82 16.79 -10.07
C MET A 303 21.91 18.31 -9.83
N GLY A 304 21.36 19.12 -10.76
CA GLY A 304 21.24 20.56 -10.60
C GLY A 304 20.26 20.95 -9.49
N ILE A 305 19.15 20.22 -9.33
CA ILE A 305 18.20 20.43 -8.23
C ILE A 305 18.82 20.04 -6.89
N CYS A 306 19.60 18.96 -6.82
CA CYS A 306 20.33 18.59 -5.60
C CYS A 306 21.37 19.65 -5.19
N LEU A 307 22.18 20.16 -6.12
CA LEU A 307 23.14 21.23 -5.81
C LEU A 307 22.45 22.55 -5.40
N LEU A 308 21.26 22.83 -5.91
CA LEU A 308 20.49 24.02 -5.56
C LEU A 308 19.80 23.89 -4.19
N MET A 309 19.44 22.67 -3.78
CA MET A 309 18.97 22.37 -2.43
C MET A 309 20.11 22.40 -1.40
N ASP A 310 21.30 21.93 -1.76
CA ASP A 310 22.48 21.99 -0.88
C ASP A 310 22.99 23.45 -0.71
N LEU A 311 22.89 24.30 -1.74
CA LEU A 311 23.24 25.72 -1.63
C LEU A 311 22.23 26.54 -0.80
N LEU A 312 20.96 26.10 -0.77
CA LEU A 312 19.90 26.66 0.09
C LEU A 312 20.00 26.21 1.56
N LEU A 313 20.85 25.23 1.85
CA LEU A 313 21.11 24.71 3.20
C LEU A 313 22.35 25.34 3.85
N VAL A 314 23.12 26.15 3.11
CA VAL A 314 24.35 26.81 3.56
C VAL A 314 24.20 28.35 3.69
N PHE A 315 23.05 28.91 3.30
CA PHE A 315 22.63 30.29 3.58
C PHE A 315 21.49 30.31 4.58
#